data_AF-A0A2P2IA81-F1
#
_entry.id   AF-A0A2P2IA81-F1
#
_cell.length_a   1.000
_cell.length_b   1.000
_cell.length_c   1.000
_cell.angle_alpha   90.00
_cell.angle_beta   90.00
_cell.angle_gamma   90.00
#
_symmetry.space_group_name_H-M   'P 1'
#
loop_
_entity.id
_entity.type
_entity.pdbx_description
1 polymer ?
#
loop_
_entity_poly.entity_id
_entity_poly.type
_entity_poly.pdbx_seq_one_letter_code
_entity_poly.pdbx_strand_id
1 'polypeptide(L)'
;MDETAINAIKLYCSTEEHHDDGYITSATGPEGTWYGMRVCSSEFLTGFRGKVLEYQGIFTDDVAVQDFEVECNFGEEIIGGIDVEAKFNEGEWSTWAVCSLGRAVCGLQTRVEAPQLLDDDTAITDINFFCCARSGSPNSTMEMY
;
A
#
# COMPACT_ATOMS: atom_id res chain seq x y z
N MET A 1 -1.99 0.48 -21.11
CA MET A 1 -2.97 -0.01 -20.08
C MET A 1 -2.43 -1.28 -19.44
N ASP A 2 -1.60 -1.08 -18.42
CA ASP A 2 -1.03 -2.15 -17.62
C ASP A 2 -2.14 -2.96 -16.92
N GLU A 3 -2.33 -4.21 -17.33
CA GLU A 3 -3.27 -5.15 -16.71
C GLU A 3 -2.66 -5.82 -15.46
N THR A 4 -1.47 -5.42 -15.02
CA THR A 4 -0.67 -6.13 -14.01
C THR A 4 -0.10 -5.29 -12.87
N ALA A 5 -0.17 -3.96 -12.91
CA ALA A 5 0.23 -3.09 -11.80
C ALA A 5 -0.93 -2.42 -11.07
N ILE A 6 -0.68 -2.08 -9.81
CA ILE A 6 -1.62 -1.35 -8.97
C ILE A 6 -1.63 0.12 -9.38
N ASN A 7 -2.81 0.65 -9.70
CA ASN A 7 -2.99 2.05 -10.09
C ASN A 7 -3.49 2.94 -8.93
N ALA A 8 -4.14 2.37 -7.92
CA ALA A 8 -4.70 3.14 -6.81
C ALA A 8 -4.90 2.27 -5.56
N ILE A 9 -4.80 2.90 -4.39
CA ILE A 9 -5.06 2.27 -3.09
C ILE A 9 -6.02 3.15 -2.29
N LYS A 10 -7.02 2.51 -1.68
CA LYS A 10 -7.88 3.08 -0.63
C LYS A 10 -7.50 2.46 0.70
N LEU A 11 -7.08 3.30 1.65
CA LEU A 11 -6.95 2.89 3.05
C LEU A 11 -8.23 3.28 3.78
N TYR A 12 -8.97 2.28 4.25
CA TYR A 12 -10.18 2.51 5.03
C TYR A 12 -9.82 2.74 6.50
N CYS A 13 -10.41 3.77 7.08
CA CYS A 13 -10.12 4.22 8.43
C CYS A 13 -11.25 3.81 9.36
N SER A 14 -10.89 3.52 10.61
CA SER A 14 -11.85 3.27 11.68
C SER A 14 -11.39 3.94 12.98
N THR A 15 -12.36 4.23 13.83
CA THR A 15 -12.11 4.68 15.20
C THR A 15 -11.55 3.52 16.03
N GLU A 16 -11.08 3.81 17.26
CA GLU A 16 -10.61 2.76 18.18
C GLU A 16 -11.67 1.75 18.58
N GLU A 17 -12.93 2.19 18.55
CA GLU A 17 -14.11 1.35 18.79
C GLU A 17 -14.48 0.51 17.57
N HIS A 18 -13.64 0.53 16.52
CA HIS A 18 -13.84 -0.15 15.24
C HIS A 18 -15.10 0.31 14.49
N HIS A 19 -15.45 1.59 14.65
CA HIS A 19 -16.48 2.23 13.82
C HIS A 19 -15.86 2.82 12.55
N ASP A 20 -16.52 2.65 11.41
CA ASP A 20 -16.06 3.19 10.13
C ASP A 20 -15.91 4.72 10.19
N ASP A 21 -14.74 5.23 9.79
CA ASP A 21 -14.39 6.66 9.74
C ASP A 21 -13.97 7.09 8.32
N GLY A 22 -14.51 6.41 7.31
CA GLY A 22 -14.28 6.71 5.91
C GLY A 22 -13.01 6.07 5.34
N TYR A 23 -12.41 6.73 4.34
CA TYR A 23 -11.20 6.24 3.68
C TYR A 23 -10.35 7.40 3.17
N ILE A 24 -9.07 7.12 2.99
CA ILE A 24 -8.12 8.01 2.34
C ILE A 24 -7.51 7.37 1.09
N THR A 25 -7.09 8.23 0.17
CA THR A 25 -6.29 7.90 -1.02
C THR A 25 -5.12 8.87 -1.11
N SER A 26 -4.11 8.53 -1.91
CA SER A 26 -3.03 9.44 -2.29
C SER A 26 -3.02 9.62 -3.81
N ALA A 27 -1.86 9.66 -4.48
CA ALA A 27 -1.79 9.70 -5.93
C ALA A 27 -2.39 8.43 -6.55
N THR A 28 -3.19 8.59 -7.60
CA THR A 28 -3.86 7.48 -8.30
C THR A 28 -3.64 7.60 -9.80
N GLY A 29 -3.47 6.46 -10.47
CA GLY A 29 -3.57 6.37 -11.92
C GLY A 29 -4.99 6.65 -12.42
N PRO A 30 -5.15 6.95 -13.72
CA PRO A 30 -6.43 7.33 -14.32
C PRO A 30 -7.39 6.14 -14.52
N GLU A 31 -6.86 4.92 -14.54
CA GLU A 31 -7.57 3.73 -14.99
C GLU A 31 -7.59 2.60 -13.93
N GLY A 32 -8.55 1.67 -14.07
CA GLY A 32 -8.66 0.45 -13.25
C GLY A 32 -10.03 0.23 -12.60
N THR A 33 -10.22 -0.94 -12.00
CA THR A 33 -11.44 -1.29 -11.25
C THR A 33 -11.10 -1.61 -9.79
N TRP A 34 -11.92 -1.14 -8.87
CA TRP A 34 -11.78 -1.48 -7.44
C TRP A 34 -12.22 -2.92 -7.18
N TYR A 35 -11.35 -3.72 -6.57
CA TYR A 35 -11.59 -5.14 -6.29
C TYR A 35 -12.22 -5.43 -4.91
N GLY A 36 -12.81 -4.42 -4.29
CA GLY A 36 -13.47 -4.53 -2.98
C GLY A 36 -12.53 -4.30 -1.79
N MET A 37 -13.14 -4.12 -0.63
CA MET A 37 -12.46 -3.89 0.65
C MET A 37 -12.10 -5.23 1.29
N ARG A 38 -10.90 -5.32 1.86
CA ARG A 38 -10.49 -6.37 2.80
C ARG A 38 -10.21 -5.72 4.15
N VAL A 39 -10.62 -6.38 5.23
CA VAL A 39 -10.60 -5.82 6.59
C VAL A 39 -9.99 -6.85 7.53
N CYS A 40 -9.19 -6.38 8.50
CA CYS A 40 -8.72 -7.22 9.58
C CYS A 40 -9.90 -7.87 10.33
N SER A 41 -9.77 -9.15 10.63
CA SER A 41 -10.72 -9.88 11.47
C SER A 41 -10.79 -9.31 12.90
N SER A 42 -9.71 -8.72 13.37
CA SER A 42 -9.61 -7.96 14.61
C SER A 42 -8.47 -6.94 14.55
N GLU A 43 -8.55 -5.89 15.36
CA GLU A 43 -7.52 -4.85 15.49
C GLU A 43 -7.23 -4.10 14.16
N PHE A 44 -6.09 -3.41 14.09
CA PHE A 44 -5.72 -2.51 13.01
C PHE A 44 -4.57 -3.05 12.16
N LEU A 45 -4.41 -2.47 10.98
CA LEU A 45 -3.22 -2.65 10.15
C LEU A 45 -1.97 -2.14 10.88
N THR A 46 -0.91 -2.93 10.81
CA THR A 46 0.36 -2.69 11.51
C THR A 46 1.58 -2.85 10.63
N GLY A 47 1.45 -3.53 9.49
CA GLY A 47 2.56 -3.69 8.55
C GLY A 47 2.11 -3.83 7.12
N PHE A 48 3.05 -3.67 6.20
CA PHE A 48 2.86 -3.88 4.77
C PHE A 48 4.13 -4.42 4.10
N ARG A 49 3.96 -5.10 2.97
CA ARG A 49 5.02 -5.36 1.99
C ARG A 49 4.46 -5.29 0.58
N GLY A 50 5.26 -4.84 -0.37
CA GLY A 50 4.90 -4.78 -1.78
C GLY A 50 5.59 -5.89 -2.56
N LYS A 51 4.95 -6.37 -3.63
CA LYS A 51 5.56 -7.17 -4.68
C LYS A 51 5.94 -6.25 -5.81
N VAL A 52 7.24 -6.09 -6.04
CA VAL A 52 7.76 -5.06 -6.94
C VAL A 52 8.47 -5.74 -8.09
N LEU A 53 8.08 -5.36 -9.31
CA LEU A 53 8.85 -5.71 -10.49
C LEU A 53 10.05 -4.78 -10.56
N GLU A 54 11.26 -5.33 -10.51
CA GLU A 54 12.47 -4.53 -10.68
C GLU A 54 12.62 -4.04 -12.12
N TYR A 55 13.31 -2.91 -12.27
CA TYR A 55 13.66 -2.32 -13.55
C TYR A 55 14.34 -3.35 -14.48
N GLN A 56 13.73 -3.64 -15.63
CA GLN A 56 14.19 -4.68 -16.55
C GLN A 56 15.23 -4.17 -17.59
N GLY A 57 15.54 -2.87 -17.61
CA GLY A 57 16.64 -2.30 -18.39
C GLY A 57 16.25 -1.11 -19.27
N ILE A 58 17.24 -0.55 -19.98
CA ILE A 58 17.15 0.71 -20.76
C ILE A 58 16.17 0.71 -21.93
N PHE A 59 15.61 -0.44 -22.28
CA PHE A 59 14.68 -0.62 -23.40
C PHE A 59 13.31 -1.16 -22.94
N THR A 60 13.12 -1.32 -21.63
CA THR A 60 11.90 -1.80 -20.98
C THR A 60 11.78 -1.07 -19.65
N ASP A 61 10.92 -0.06 -19.57
CA ASP A 61 10.33 0.33 -18.29
C ASP A 61 9.55 -0.93 -17.77
N ASP A 62 9.43 -1.25 -16.49
CA ASP A 62 8.78 -0.44 -15.46
C ASP A 62 9.21 -0.92 -14.07
N VAL A 63 9.42 0.00 -13.13
CA VAL A 63 9.36 -0.34 -11.70
C VAL A 63 7.91 -0.19 -11.30
N ALA A 64 7.19 -1.30 -11.12
CA ALA A 64 5.78 -1.28 -10.79
C ALA A 64 5.46 -2.14 -9.58
N VAL A 65 4.55 -1.66 -8.73
CA VAL A 65 3.97 -2.48 -7.66
C VAL A 65 2.88 -3.36 -8.28
N GLN A 66 3.16 -4.66 -8.38
CA GLN A 66 2.24 -5.64 -8.93
C GLN A 66 1.21 -6.09 -7.89
N ASP A 67 1.62 -6.19 -6.63
CA ASP A 67 0.76 -6.61 -5.54
C ASP A 67 1.24 -6.02 -4.19
N PHE A 68 0.41 -6.10 -3.15
CA PHE A 68 0.84 -5.84 -1.78
C PHE A 68 0.13 -6.78 -0.78
N GLU A 69 0.78 -7.02 0.34
CA GLU A 69 0.15 -7.63 1.51
C GLU A 69 0.21 -6.67 2.69
N VAL A 70 -0.74 -6.83 3.61
CA VAL A 70 -0.76 -6.11 4.87
C VAL A 70 -0.86 -7.05 6.06
N GLU A 71 -0.24 -6.66 7.16
CA GLU A 71 -0.30 -7.36 8.45
C GLU A 71 -1.26 -6.65 9.39
N CYS A 72 -2.18 -7.43 9.96
CA CYS A 72 -3.03 -7.03 11.07
C CYS A 72 -2.40 -7.49 12.39
N ASN A 73 -2.47 -6.63 13.41
CA ASN A 73 -2.00 -6.91 14.77
C ASN A 73 -0.62 -7.60 14.87
N PHE A 74 0.39 -7.02 14.24
CA PHE A 74 1.78 -7.51 14.28
C PHE A 74 1.95 -8.97 13.82
N GLY A 75 1.22 -9.35 12.77
CA GLY A 75 1.39 -10.64 12.09
C GLY A 75 0.44 -11.74 12.54
N GLU A 76 -0.58 -11.43 13.36
CA GLU A 76 -1.63 -12.40 13.70
C GLU A 76 -2.49 -12.77 12.50
N GLU A 77 -2.66 -11.83 11.57
CA GLU A 77 -3.35 -12.05 10.31
C GLU A 77 -2.62 -11.33 9.17
N ILE A 78 -2.50 -12.00 8.03
CA ILE A 78 -1.98 -11.43 6.79
C ILE A 78 -3.12 -11.37 5.78
N ILE A 79 -3.36 -10.19 5.26
CA ILE A 79 -4.32 -9.96 4.17
C ILE A 79 -3.50 -9.71 2.91
N GLY A 80 -3.56 -10.64 1.97
CA GLY A 80 -2.95 -10.44 0.65
C GLY A 80 -3.77 -9.52 -0.25
N GLY A 81 -3.21 -9.16 -1.39
CA GLY A 81 -3.93 -8.49 -2.45
C GLY A 81 -4.71 -9.46 -3.34
N ILE A 82 -5.04 -9.04 -4.55
CA ILE A 82 -5.80 -9.89 -5.49
C ILE A 82 -4.80 -10.71 -6.29
N ASP A 83 -4.88 -12.04 -6.17
CA ASP A 83 -4.23 -12.97 -7.09
C ASP A 83 -4.83 -12.76 -8.49
N VAL A 84 -4.27 -11.82 -9.23
CA VAL A 84 -4.43 -11.70 -10.67
C VAL A 84 -3.29 -12.47 -11.30
N GLU A 85 -3.62 -13.35 -12.25
CA GLU A 85 -2.63 -14.14 -12.97
C GLU A 85 -1.66 -13.18 -13.69
N ALA A 86 -0.42 -13.13 -13.22
CA ALA A 86 0.60 -12.26 -13.79
C ALA A 86 0.90 -12.70 -15.24
N LYS A 87 0.68 -11.81 -16.20
CA LYS A 87 0.98 -12.06 -17.63
C LYS A 87 2.48 -11.92 -17.97
N PHE A 88 3.28 -11.43 -17.03
CA PHE A 88 4.69 -11.10 -17.19
C PHE A 88 5.54 -11.66 -16.04
N ASN A 89 6.83 -11.29 -16.01
CA ASN A 89 7.75 -11.67 -14.94
C ASN A 89 7.17 -11.33 -13.57
N GLU A 90 7.33 -12.26 -12.65
CA GLU A 90 6.88 -12.12 -11.28
C GLU A 90 7.86 -11.20 -10.52
N GLY A 91 7.33 -10.13 -9.92
CA GLY A 91 8.10 -9.26 -9.04
C GLY A 91 8.49 -9.96 -7.73
N GLU A 92 9.46 -9.37 -7.03
CA GLU A 92 9.94 -9.88 -5.75
C GLU A 92 9.22 -9.17 -4.59
N TRP A 93 8.94 -9.94 -3.53
CA TRP A 93 8.37 -9.37 -2.31
C TRP A 93 9.43 -8.58 -1.54
N SER A 94 9.11 -7.34 -1.18
CA SER A 94 9.91 -6.56 -0.26
C SER A 94 9.93 -7.21 1.13
N THR A 95 10.90 -6.81 1.95
CA THR A 95 10.82 -7.06 3.40
C THR A 95 9.59 -6.36 3.98
N TRP A 96 9.05 -6.91 5.07
CA TRP A 96 7.98 -6.28 5.82
C TRP A 96 8.42 -4.95 6.43
N ALA A 97 7.61 -3.92 6.23
CA ALA A 97 7.67 -2.68 6.97
C ALA A 97 6.56 -2.70 8.03
N VAL A 98 6.95 -2.72 9.30
CA VAL A 98 6.03 -2.88 10.44
C VAL A 98 6.15 -1.69 11.38
N CYS A 99 5.00 -1.17 11.83
CA CYS A 99 4.92 -0.14 12.84
C CYS A 99 5.57 -0.60 14.15
N SER A 100 6.09 0.35 14.94
CA SER A 100 6.51 0.04 16.31
C SER A 100 5.32 -0.42 17.17
N LEU A 101 5.60 -1.20 18.21
CA LEU A 101 4.58 -1.63 19.17
C LEU A 101 3.75 -0.44 19.69
N GLY A 102 2.44 -0.65 19.81
CA GLY A 102 1.48 0.39 20.23
C GLY A 102 1.12 1.40 19.15
N ARG A 103 1.60 1.22 17.91
CA ARG A 103 1.24 2.04 16.75
C ARG A 103 0.49 1.21 15.72
N ALA A 104 -0.32 1.89 14.92
CA ALA A 104 -1.06 1.33 13.79
C ALA A 104 -0.89 2.22 12.56
N VAL A 105 -1.19 1.67 11.39
CA VAL A 105 -1.21 2.43 10.15
C VAL A 105 -2.34 3.47 10.20
N CYS A 106 -2.00 4.72 9.90
CA CYS A 106 -2.91 5.87 9.96
C CYS A 106 -2.84 6.77 8.72
N GLY A 107 -1.95 6.46 7.78
CA GLY A 107 -1.74 7.29 6.61
C GLY A 107 -1.15 6.51 5.45
N LEU A 108 -1.35 7.06 4.25
CA LEU A 108 -0.94 6.49 2.98
C LEU A 108 -0.35 7.60 2.10
N GLN A 109 0.78 7.32 1.46
CA GLN A 109 1.31 8.08 0.35
C GLN A 109 1.72 7.13 -0.76
N THR A 110 1.31 7.44 -1.98
CA THR A 110 1.66 6.66 -3.17
C THR A 110 2.39 7.55 -4.16
N ARG A 111 3.38 6.98 -4.87
CA ARG A 111 3.99 7.60 -6.04
C ARG A 111 3.42 6.92 -7.27
N VAL A 112 2.93 7.73 -8.21
CA VAL A 112 2.46 7.28 -9.51
C VAL A 112 3.44 7.78 -10.57
N GLU A 113 3.80 6.92 -11.51
CA GLU A 113 4.63 7.31 -12.64
C GLU A 113 3.96 8.40 -13.47
N ALA A 114 4.74 9.39 -13.92
CA ALA A 114 4.19 10.42 -14.79
C ALA A 114 4.07 9.87 -16.21
N PRO A 115 2.97 10.14 -16.93
CA PRO A 115 2.84 9.70 -18.32
C PRO A 115 3.99 10.29 -19.15
N GLN A 116 4.77 9.43 -19.81
CA GLN A 116 5.85 9.87 -20.70
C GLN A 116 5.30 10.18 -22.10
N LEU A 117 6.00 11.01 -22.89
CA LEU A 117 5.51 11.47 -24.20
C LEU A 117 5.19 10.36 -25.22
N LEU A 118 5.72 9.15 -24.99
CA LEU A 118 5.53 7.97 -25.84
C LEU A 118 4.87 6.81 -25.09
N ASP A 119 4.50 7.01 -23.82
CA ASP A 119 4.04 5.96 -22.93
C ASP A 119 2.74 6.37 -22.22
N ASP A 120 1.69 5.55 -22.36
CA ASP A 120 0.41 5.75 -21.70
C ASP A 120 0.35 5.08 -20.33
N ASP A 121 1.43 4.42 -19.89
CA ASP A 121 1.44 3.67 -18.65
C ASP A 121 1.65 4.60 -17.44
N THR A 122 0.84 4.36 -16.40
CA THR A 122 0.73 5.21 -15.22
C THR A 122 0.39 4.30 -14.04
N ALA A 123 1.41 3.69 -13.44
CA ALA A 123 1.29 2.75 -12.34
C ALA A 123 1.83 3.31 -11.03
N ILE A 124 1.43 2.72 -9.89
CA ILE A 124 2.08 2.98 -8.61
C ILE A 124 3.46 2.33 -8.61
N THR A 125 4.46 3.14 -8.30
CA THR A 125 5.87 2.73 -8.25
C THR A 125 6.41 2.69 -6.83
N ASP A 126 5.79 3.41 -5.89
CA ASP A 126 6.11 3.36 -4.46
C ASP A 126 4.87 3.53 -3.58
N ILE A 127 4.90 2.88 -2.41
CA ILE A 127 3.89 2.99 -1.37
C ILE A 127 4.58 3.24 -0.03
N ASN A 128 4.19 4.32 0.63
CA ASN A 128 4.56 4.64 2.00
C ASN A 128 3.32 4.58 2.89
N PHE A 129 3.38 3.78 3.95
CA PHE A 129 2.41 3.83 5.04
C PHE A 129 2.98 4.59 6.23
N PHE A 130 2.12 5.36 6.90
CA PHE A 130 2.48 6.11 8.09
C PHE A 130 1.92 5.43 9.33
N CYS A 131 2.74 5.36 10.39
CA CYS A 131 2.35 4.78 11.67
C CYS A 131 2.03 5.87 12.69
N CYS A 132 0.85 5.82 13.29
CA CYS A 132 0.46 6.70 14.40
C CYS A 132 0.33 5.93 15.70
N ALA A 133 0.55 6.65 16.79
CA ALA A 133 0.17 6.23 18.12
C ALA A 133 -1.32 5.83 18.15
N ARG A 134 -1.65 4.67 18.70
CA ARG A 134 -3.01 4.38 19.16
C ARG A 134 -3.26 5.23 20.42
N SER A 135 -4.46 5.76 20.60
CA SER A 135 -4.85 6.51 21.80
C SER A 135 -4.64 5.59 23.02
N GLY A 136 -3.88 6.09 24.00
CA GLY A 136 -3.39 5.28 25.13
C GLY A 136 -1.94 4.80 25.00
N SER A 137 -1.28 5.00 23.86
CA SER A 137 0.19 4.91 23.79
C SER A 137 0.84 6.16 24.42
N PRO A 138 1.92 6.01 25.21
CA PRO A 138 2.55 7.15 25.87
C PRO A 138 3.01 8.20 24.84
N ASN A 139 2.63 9.46 25.09
CA ASN A 139 2.75 10.64 24.24
C ASN A 139 3.98 10.65 23.31
N SER A 140 3.75 10.75 21.99
CA SER A 140 4.79 11.12 21.03
C SER A 140 5.00 12.63 21.09
N THR A 141 6.18 13.09 21.52
CA THR A 141 6.57 14.51 21.47
C THR A 141 7.36 14.73 20.18
N MET A 142 6.97 15.70 19.35
CA MET A 142 7.68 16.07 18.11
C MET A 142 8.30 17.45 18.31
N GLU A 143 9.63 17.52 18.27
CA GLU A 143 10.39 18.77 18.21
C GLU A 143 10.99 18.86 16.79
N MET A 144 10.72 19.96 16.09
CA MET A 144 11.25 20.24 14.75
C MET A 144 12.28 21.36 14.87
N TYR A 145 13.43 21.18 14.21
CA TYR A 145 14.40 22.25 13.98
C TYR A 145 14.18 22.91 12.62
#